data_AF-A0AAN9UJP7-F1
#
_entry.id   AF-A0AAN9UJP7-F1
#
_cell.length_a   1.000
_cell.length_b   1.000
_cell.length_c   1.000
_cell.angle_alpha   90.00
_cell.angle_beta   90.00
_cell.angle_gamma   90.00
#
_symmetry.space_group_name_H-M   'P 1'
#
loop_
_entity.id
_entity.type
_entity.pdbx_description
1 polymer ?
#
loop_
_entity_poly.entity_id
_entity_poly.type
_entity_poly.pdbx_seq_one_letter_code
_entity_poly.pdbx_strand_id
1 'polypeptide(L)'
;MAGINQAIGQKAAGMTNSSDFSRYAKKKSDYLIGTISVYWLTGVLVCFGGLVTTAACQKIYGTIYWNPPDLLMVMMDHGQGSSGARAAVFFLALSFAFTSMFENVCSNAVAGGIDLAGLFPRYIDIRRGALITFFAAWIIQPWQLINQAATFIAVLNSFAVFLAPIMGVMVCDYFVLRRQRVKLSHLFTPKASDYWFWHGVNIRVIPCWIAGWAPTIGGLIVSAQGKKDAPRAVYELYYIAFFVGFLISFILFYGANRLFPVGLMGEIDETDIYETFTVEEARKLGVVPSGTVEEFGSEYLKTEGVEIAATERKDSNEKGWKRWLALNNSKS
;
A
#
# COMPACT_ATOMS: atom_id res chain seq x y z
N MET A 1 12.86 -18.31 -9.01
CA MET A 1 12.63 -16.99 -8.39
C MET A 1 11.93 -16.00 -9.31
N ALA A 2 12.24 -15.94 -10.60
CA ALA A 2 11.59 -15.02 -11.56
C ALA A 2 10.04 -15.02 -11.49
N GLY A 3 9.41 -16.20 -11.52
CA GLY A 3 7.94 -16.30 -11.43
C GLY A 3 7.35 -15.82 -10.09
N ILE A 4 8.07 -16.00 -8.98
CA ILE A 4 7.64 -15.51 -7.66
C ILE A 4 7.68 -13.98 -7.64
N ASN A 5 8.79 -13.39 -8.09
CA ASN A 5 8.93 -11.93 -8.16
C ASN A 5 7.91 -11.30 -9.12
N GLN A 6 7.57 -11.99 -10.22
CA GLN A 6 6.51 -11.56 -11.14
C GLN A 6 5.13 -11.60 -10.48
N ALA A 7 4.79 -12.69 -9.78
CA ALA A 7 3.53 -12.82 -9.08
C ALA A 7 3.38 -11.74 -7.99
N ILE A 8 4.44 -11.49 -7.23
CA ILE A 8 4.47 -10.42 -6.22
C ILE A 8 4.39 -9.04 -6.88
N GLY A 9 5.14 -8.82 -7.95
CA GLY A 9 5.19 -7.54 -8.66
C GLY A 9 3.85 -7.10 -9.23
N GLN A 10 3.09 -8.03 -9.80
CA GLN A 10 1.71 -7.80 -10.24
C GLN A 10 0.76 -7.36 -9.12
N LYS A 11 1.10 -7.68 -7.86
CA LYS A 11 0.28 -7.37 -6.69
C LYS A 11 0.86 -6.24 -5.84
N ALA A 12 2.04 -5.73 -6.16
CA ALA A 12 2.74 -4.71 -5.37
C ALA A 12 1.90 -3.44 -5.18
N ALA A 13 1.27 -2.94 -6.26
CA ALA A 13 0.38 -1.79 -6.18
C ALA A 13 -0.85 -2.05 -5.29
N GLY A 14 -1.46 -3.23 -5.43
CA GLY A 14 -2.58 -3.70 -4.60
C GLY A 14 -2.21 -3.84 -3.11
N MET A 15 -0.96 -4.21 -2.81
CA MET A 15 -0.48 -4.30 -1.43
C MET A 15 -0.31 -2.91 -0.80
N THR A 16 0.11 -1.90 -1.57
CA THR A 16 0.31 -0.54 -1.05
C THR A 16 -1.00 0.20 -0.73
N ASN A 17 -2.09 -0.09 -1.45
CA ASN A 17 -3.42 0.51 -1.23
C ASN A 17 -4.39 -0.42 -0.50
N SER A 18 -3.92 -1.57 -0.01
CA SER A 18 -4.74 -2.53 0.74
C SER A 18 -5.42 -1.92 1.98
N SER A 19 -4.84 -0.85 2.54
CA SER A 19 -5.42 -0.09 3.67
C SER A 19 -6.77 0.53 3.35
N ASP A 20 -7.03 0.86 2.08
CA ASP A 20 -8.29 1.50 1.65
C ASP A 20 -9.48 0.55 1.82
N PHE A 21 -9.24 -0.75 1.70
CA PHE A 21 -10.25 -1.78 1.90
C PHE A 21 -10.23 -2.34 3.31
N SER A 22 -9.05 -2.50 3.92
CA SER A 22 -8.95 -3.07 5.27
C SER A 22 -9.62 -2.21 6.33
N ARG A 23 -9.73 -0.90 6.12
CA ARG A 23 -10.46 0.01 7.04
C ARG A 23 -11.96 -0.31 7.17
N TYR A 24 -12.54 -1.02 6.21
CA TYR A 24 -13.95 -1.46 6.26
C TYR A 24 -14.13 -2.83 6.91
N ALA A 25 -13.03 -3.53 7.25
CA ALA A 25 -13.10 -4.81 7.93
C ALA A 25 -13.43 -4.63 9.42
N LYS A 26 -14.37 -5.41 9.94
CA LYS A 26 -14.78 -5.37 11.36
C LYS A 26 -13.77 -6.04 12.28
N LYS A 27 -13.06 -7.05 11.78
CA LYS A 27 -12.05 -7.81 12.52
C LYS A 27 -10.82 -8.07 11.65
N LYS A 28 -9.66 -8.17 12.31
CA LYS A 28 -8.39 -8.54 11.64
C LYS A 28 -8.47 -9.91 10.94
N SER A 29 -9.20 -10.86 11.53
CA SER A 29 -9.42 -12.19 10.95
C SER A 29 -10.13 -12.13 9.61
N ASP A 30 -11.11 -11.23 9.47
CA ASP A 30 -11.97 -11.17 8.28
C ASP A 30 -11.16 -10.72 7.07
N TYR A 31 -10.29 -9.72 7.26
CA TYR A 31 -9.36 -9.30 6.23
C TYR A 31 -8.34 -10.38 5.86
N LEU A 32 -7.72 -11.04 6.85
CA LEU A 32 -6.71 -12.08 6.61
C LEU A 32 -7.29 -13.29 5.89
N ILE A 33 -8.40 -13.83 6.39
CA ILE A 33 -9.07 -15.00 5.81
C ILE A 33 -9.60 -14.66 4.42
N GLY A 34 -10.23 -13.49 4.25
CA GLY A 34 -10.70 -13.03 2.94
C GLY A 34 -9.57 -12.94 1.93
N THR A 35 -8.46 -12.32 2.31
CA THR A 35 -7.29 -12.15 1.44
C THR A 35 -6.67 -13.51 1.07
N ILE A 36 -6.40 -14.38 2.06
CA ILE A 36 -5.80 -15.69 1.83
C ILE A 36 -6.72 -16.56 0.98
N SER A 37 -8.01 -16.62 1.29
CA SER A 37 -8.97 -17.47 0.56
C SER A 37 -9.13 -17.04 -0.89
N VAL A 38 -9.20 -15.74 -1.17
CA VAL A 38 -9.29 -15.22 -2.54
C VAL A 38 -8.02 -15.55 -3.33
N TYR A 39 -6.83 -15.36 -2.74
CA TYR A 39 -5.59 -15.66 -3.45
C TYR A 39 -5.39 -17.15 -3.70
N TRP A 40 -5.73 -18.01 -2.73
CA TRP A 40 -5.53 -19.45 -2.87
C TRP A 40 -6.63 -20.14 -3.67
N LEU A 41 -7.90 -19.82 -3.44
CA LEU A 41 -8.99 -20.50 -4.15
C LEU A 41 -9.21 -19.87 -5.52
N THR A 42 -9.58 -18.59 -5.54
CA THR A 42 -9.91 -17.90 -6.79
C THR A 42 -8.67 -17.71 -7.67
N GLY A 43 -7.55 -17.30 -7.08
CA GLY A 43 -6.30 -17.10 -7.82
C GLY A 43 -5.81 -18.38 -8.52
N VAL A 44 -5.79 -19.52 -7.81
CA VAL A 44 -5.37 -20.81 -8.40
C VAL A 44 -6.35 -21.27 -9.47
N LEU A 45 -7.67 -21.22 -9.20
CA LEU A 45 -8.67 -21.66 -10.17
C LEU A 45 -8.65 -20.84 -11.46
N VAL A 46 -8.50 -19.52 -11.35
CA VAL A 46 -8.40 -18.62 -12.52
C VAL A 46 -7.12 -18.90 -13.31
N CYS A 47 -5.97 -19.02 -12.63
CA CYS A 47 -4.71 -19.35 -13.31
C CYS A 47 -4.77 -20.72 -13.99
N PHE A 48 -5.36 -21.72 -13.32
CA PHE A 48 -5.55 -23.05 -13.88
C PHE A 48 -6.46 -23.01 -15.11
N GLY A 49 -7.59 -22.30 -15.04
CA GLY A 49 -8.50 -22.11 -16.17
C GLY A 49 -7.82 -21.45 -17.36
N GLY A 50 -7.02 -20.40 -17.12
CA GLY A 50 -6.22 -19.75 -18.17
C GLY A 50 -5.21 -20.69 -18.82
N LEU A 51 -4.42 -21.43 -18.02
CA LEU A 51 -3.43 -22.38 -18.52
C LEU A 51 -4.05 -23.51 -19.34
N VAL A 52 -5.14 -24.12 -18.84
CA VAL A 52 -5.87 -25.17 -19.55
C VAL A 52 -6.47 -24.64 -20.85
N THR A 53 -7.05 -23.44 -20.82
CA THR A 53 -7.61 -22.79 -22.02
C THR A 53 -6.52 -22.56 -23.05
N THR A 54 -5.41 -21.92 -22.68
CA THR A 54 -4.29 -21.66 -23.61
C THR A 54 -3.69 -22.96 -24.17
N ALA A 55 -3.54 -24.01 -23.35
CA ALA A 55 -3.06 -25.31 -23.80
C ALA A 55 -4.05 -26.00 -24.78
N ALA A 56 -5.35 -25.90 -24.53
CA ALA A 56 -6.39 -26.39 -25.43
C ALA A 56 -6.37 -25.61 -26.76
N CYS A 57 -6.24 -24.28 -26.71
CA CYS A 57 -6.12 -23.43 -27.89
C CYS A 57 -4.91 -23.80 -28.74
N GLN A 58 -3.76 -24.09 -28.12
CA GLN A 58 -2.58 -24.55 -28.85
C GLN A 58 -2.85 -25.86 -29.61
N LYS A 59 -3.63 -26.78 -29.03
CA LYS A 59 -4.00 -28.04 -29.67
C LYS A 59 -5.05 -27.86 -30.78
N ILE A 60 -6.00 -26.95 -30.60
CA ILE A 60 -7.13 -26.73 -31.54
C ILE A 60 -6.70 -25.83 -32.72
N TYR A 61 -6.00 -24.73 -32.43
CA TYR A 61 -5.68 -23.66 -33.40
C TYR A 61 -4.21 -23.66 -33.85
N GLY A 62 -3.35 -24.47 -33.23
CA GLY A 62 -1.92 -24.56 -33.57
C GLY A 62 -1.06 -23.38 -33.09
N THR A 63 -1.66 -22.39 -32.43
CA THR A 63 -0.98 -21.19 -31.92
C THR A 63 -1.36 -20.89 -30.47
N ILE A 64 -0.47 -20.21 -29.75
CA ILE A 64 -0.65 -19.86 -28.34
C ILE A 64 -1.34 -18.50 -28.24
N TYR A 65 -2.58 -18.49 -27.76
CA TYR A 65 -3.31 -17.27 -27.42
C TYR A 65 -3.26 -17.01 -25.92
N TRP A 66 -2.57 -15.93 -25.55
CA TRP A 66 -2.44 -15.47 -24.17
C TRP A 66 -3.38 -14.29 -23.84
N ASN A 67 -3.84 -13.58 -24.87
CA ASN A 67 -4.72 -12.42 -24.75
C ASN A 67 -6.18 -12.82 -25.05
N PRO A 68 -7.14 -12.64 -24.13
CA PRO A 68 -8.51 -13.10 -24.32
C PRO A 68 -9.25 -12.54 -25.56
N PRO A 69 -9.14 -11.24 -25.91
CA PRO A 69 -9.72 -10.71 -27.15
C PRO A 69 -9.26 -11.45 -28.42
N ASP A 70 -7.97 -11.75 -28.54
CA ASP A 70 -7.42 -12.45 -29.71
C ASP A 70 -7.99 -13.87 -29.80
N LEU A 71 -8.15 -14.54 -28.66
CA LEU A 71 -8.80 -15.84 -28.58
C LEU A 71 -10.26 -15.78 -29.05
N LEU A 72 -11.03 -14.78 -28.61
CA LEU A 72 -12.43 -14.62 -29.00
C LEU A 72 -12.59 -14.36 -30.50
N MET A 73 -11.68 -13.59 -31.10
CA MET A 73 -11.67 -13.37 -32.55
C MET A 73 -11.45 -14.68 -33.30
N VAL A 74 -10.47 -15.48 -32.89
CA VAL A 74 -10.15 -16.76 -33.54
C VAL A 74 -11.26 -17.79 -33.36
N MET A 75 -11.93 -17.80 -32.21
CA MET A 75 -13.12 -18.62 -31.97
C MET A 75 -14.26 -18.25 -32.93
N MET A 76 -14.44 -16.96 -33.23
CA MET A 76 -15.45 -16.49 -34.18
C MET A 76 -15.10 -16.88 -35.63
N ASP A 77 -13.83 -16.71 -36.03
CA ASP A 77 -13.34 -17.03 -37.37
C ASP A 77 -13.42 -18.54 -37.65
N HIS A 78 -12.96 -19.38 -36.73
CA HIS A 78 -13.06 -20.85 -36.86
C HIS A 78 -14.50 -21.35 -36.78
N GLY A 79 -15.37 -20.61 -36.08
CA GLY A 79 -16.78 -20.90 -36.00
C GLY A 79 -17.56 -20.64 -37.30
N GLN A 80 -16.90 -20.11 -38.34
CA GLN A 80 -17.47 -19.74 -39.64
C GLN A 80 -18.73 -18.88 -39.54
N GLY A 81 -18.81 -18.05 -38.49
CA GLY A 81 -19.99 -17.23 -38.22
C GLY A 81 -21.25 -18.03 -37.88
N SER A 82 -21.15 -19.29 -37.44
CA SER A 82 -22.30 -20.07 -36.97
C SER A 82 -23.02 -19.36 -35.81
N SER A 83 -24.34 -19.58 -35.67
CA SER A 83 -25.13 -19.00 -34.58
C SER A 83 -24.60 -19.40 -33.20
N GLY A 84 -24.12 -20.64 -33.06
CA GLY A 84 -23.49 -21.16 -31.84
C GLY A 84 -22.18 -20.43 -31.50
N ALA A 85 -21.29 -20.24 -32.48
CA ALA A 85 -20.03 -19.53 -32.26
C ALA A 85 -20.27 -18.06 -31.88
N ARG A 86 -21.19 -17.36 -32.56
CA ARG A 86 -21.55 -15.97 -32.24
C ARG A 86 -22.13 -15.85 -30.83
N ALA A 87 -23.02 -16.76 -30.43
CA ALA A 87 -23.59 -16.77 -29.09
C ALA A 87 -22.52 -17.01 -28.03
N ALA A 88 -21.64 -18.00 -28.22
CA ALA A 88 -20.55 -18.29 -27.28
C ALA A 88 -19.60 -17.11 -27.12
N VAL A 89 -19.16 -16.50 -28.22
CA VAL A 89 -18.27 -15.33 -28.20
C VAL A 89 -18.95 -14.13 -27.53
N PHE A 90 -20.25 -13.91 -27.78
CA PHE A 90 -20.99 -12.84 -27.12
C PHE A 90 -21.01 -12.99 -25.60
N PHE A 91 -21.37 -14.17 -25.08
CA PHE A 91 -21.41 -14.40 -23.63
C PHE A 91 -20.03 -14.30 -22.99
N LEU A 92 -19.00 -14.85 -23.63
CA LEU A 92 -17.62 -14.73 -23.14
C LEU A 92 -17.14 -13.28 -23.13
N ALA A 93 -17.34 -12.55 -24.24
CA ALA A 93 -16.98 -11.14 -24.34
C ALA A 93 -17.70 -10.29 -23.28
N LEU A 94 -19.00 -10.54 -23.05
CA LEU A 94 -19.78 -9.86 -22.03
C LEU A 94 -19.22 -10.14 -20.62
N SER A 95 -18.88 -11.39 -20.31
CA SER A 95 -18.24 -11.75 -19.03
C SER A 95 -16.90 -11.05 -18.85
N PHE A 96 -16.02 -11.07 -19.86
CA PHE A 96 -14.73 -10.39 -19.79
C PHE A 96 -14.87 -8.87 -19.67
N ALA A 97 -15.83 -8.26 -20.38
CA ALA A 97 -16.12 -6.84 -20.28
C ALA A 97 -16.61 -6.47 -18.88
N PHE A 98 -17.52 -7.26 -18.30
CA PHE A 98 -18.02 -7.05 -16.96
C PHE A 98 -16.92 -7.17 -15.90
N THR A 99 -16.12 -8.24 -15.96
CA THR A 99 -14.99 -8.45 -15.05
C THR A 99 -13.96 -7.32 -15.16
N SER A 100 -13.62 -6.90 -16.38
CA SER A 100 -12.66 -5.82 -16.61
C SER A 100 -13.18 -4.47 -16.11
N MET A 101 -14.47 -4.20 -16.27
CA MET A 101 -15.09 -3.00 -15.73
C MET A 101 -15.06 -3.00 -14.20
N PHE A 102 -15.45 -4.13 -13.58
CA PHE A 102 -15.47 -4.27 -12.13
C PHE A 102 -14.08 -4.08 -11.50
N GLU A 103 -13.06 -4.76 -12.04
CA GLU A 103 -11.68 -4.63 -11.58
C GLU A 103 -11.18 -3.19 -11.69
N ASN A 104 -11.45 -2.50 -12.80
CA ASN A 104 -11.04 -1.11 -12.97
C ASN A 104 -11.72 -0.15 -11.99
N VAL A 105 -13.00 -0.36 -11.68
CA VAL A 105 -13.72 0.46 -10.70
C VAL A 105 -13.16 0.23 -9.30
N CYS A 106 -13.08 -1.03 -8.86
CA CYS A 106 -12.65 -1.37 -7.51
C CYS A 106 -11.18 -1.09 -7.28
N SER A 107 -10.30 -1.54 -8.16
CA SER A 107 -8.84 -1.54 -7.95
C SER A 107 -8.19 -0.19 -8.30
N ASN A 108 -8.68 0.49 -9.34
CA ASN A 108 -8.02 1.67 -9.89
C ASN A 108 -8.79 2.98 -9.61
N ALA A 109 -10.10 3.01 -9.88
CA ALA A 109 -10.88 4.24 -9.77
C ALA A 109 -11.11 4.66 -8.31
N VAL A 110 -11.46 3.71 -7.43
CA VAL A 110 -11.65 3.98 -6.00
C VAL A 110 -10.33 4.39 -5.34
N ALA A 111 -9.25 3.63 -5.58
CA ALA A 111 -7.93 3.93 -5.04
C ALA A 111 -7.44 5.32 -5.50
N GLY A 112 -7.45 5.60 -6.80
CA GLY A 112 -7.05 6.91 -7.33
C GLY A 112 -7.96 8.05 -6.84
N GLY A 113 -9.24 7.78 -6.61
CA GLY A 113 -10.17 8.72 -6.01
C GLY A 113 -9.83 9.06 -4.55
N ILE A 114 -9.47 8.05 -3.75
CA ILE A 114 -9.05 8.23 -2.34
C ILE A 114 -7.72 8.99 -2.29
N ASP A 115 -6.74 8.60 -3.10
CA ASP A 115 -5.42 9.25 -3.16
C ASP A 115 -5.56 10.75 -3.48
N LEU A 116 -6.34 11.09 -4.52
CA LEU A 116 -6.46 12.46 -4.96
C LEU A 116 -7.31 13.32 -4.01
N ALA A 117 -8.32 12.73 -3.37
CA ALA A 117 -9.07 13.37 -2.30
C ALA A 117 -8.19 13.60 -1.05
N GLY A 118 -7.24 12.72 -0.76
CA GLY A 118 -6.26 12.91 0.31
C GLY A 118 -5.25 14.01 0.01
N LEU A 119 -4.80 14.15 -1.25
CA LEU A 119 -3.84 15.18 -1.67
C LEU A 119 -4.45 16.58 -1.78
N PHE A 120 -5.67 16.70 -2.32
CA PHE A 120 -6.34 17.97 -2.54
C PHE A 120 -7.76 18.00 -1.95
N PRO A 121 -7.92 17.81 -0.62
CA PRO A 121 -9.22 17.60 0.02
C PRO A 121 -10.19 18.77 -0.13
N ARG A 122 -9.68 20.00 -0.34
CA ARG A 122 -10.51 21.20 -0.55
C ARG A 122 -11.20 21.22 -1.92
N TYR A 123 -10.62 20.57 -2.93
CA TYR A 123 -11.05 20.72 -4.33
C TYR A 123 -11.64 19.43 -4.90
N ILE A 124 -11.18 18.28 -4.39
CA ILE A 124 -11.42 16.97 -5.00
C ILE A 124 -12.08 16.07 -3.95
N ASP A 125 -13.29 15.63 -4.26
CA ASP A 125 -13.93 14.51 -3.58
C ASP A 125 -13.55 13.19 -4.27
N ILE A 126 -13.83 12.05 -3.63
CA ILE A 126 -13.48 10.72 -4.15
C ILE A 126 -14.07 10.47 -5.55
N ARG A 127 -15.27 10.98 -5.84
CA ARG A 127 -15.94 10.77 -7.14
C ARG A 127 -15.25 11.57 -8.24
N ARG A 128 -14.91 12.84 -7.97
CA ARG A 128 -14.13 13.69 -8.88
C ARG A 128 -12.74 13.12 -9.11
N GLY A 129 -12.09 12.62 -8.06
CA GLY A 129 -10.78 11.99 -8.17
C GLY A 129 -10.79 10.71 -9.02
N ALA A 130 -11.81 9.88 -8.88
CA ALA A 130 -12.02 8.70 -9.72
C ALA A 130 -12.18 9.07 -11.22
N LEU A 131 -12.95 10.13 -11.52
CA LEU A 131 -13.10 10.62 -12.90
C LEU A 131 -11.77 11.16 -13.47
N ILE A 132 -11.02 11.94 -12.69
CA ILE A 132 -9.70 12.43 -13.10
C ILE A 132 -8.76 11.26 -13.40
N THR A 133 -8.73 10.25 -12.52
CA THR A 133 -7.92 9.04 -12.71
C THR A 133 -8.31 8.30 -13.99
N PHE A 134 -9.61 8.17 -14.28
CA PHE A 134 -10.10 7.56 -15.51
C PHE A 134 -9.62 8.30 -16.77
N PHE A 135 -9.75 9.63 -16.82
CA PHE A 135 -9.28 10.40 -17.98
C PHE A 135 -7.76 10.41 -18.10
N ALA A 136 -7.02 10.43 -16.98
CA ALA A 136 -5.57 10.34 -16.99
C ALA A 136 -5.07 9.03 -17.61
N ALA A 137 -5.74 7.91 -17.35
CA ALA A 137 -5.41 6.62 -17.95
C ALA A 137 -5.53 6.64 -19.49
N TRP A 138 -6.54 7.34 -20.03
CA TRP A 138 -6.70 7.51 -21.48
C TRP A 138 -5.57 8.32 -22.11
N ILE A 139 -5.05 9.31 -21.41
CA ILE A 139 -3.92 10.14 -21.89
C ILE A 139 -2.63 9.32 -21.93
N ILE A 140 -2.41 8.45 -20.94
CA ILE A 140 -1.21 7.59 -20.86
C ILE A 140 -1.22 6.51 -21.95
N GLN A 141 -2.40 6.12 -22.46
CA GLN A 141 -2.58 5.08 -23.48
C GLN A 141 -1.81 3.78 -23.16
N PRO A 142 -2.02 3.17 -21.97
CA PRO A 142 -1.20 2.05 -21.51
C PRO A 142 -1.30 0.82 -22.41
N TRP A 143 -2.36 0.66 -23.21
CA TRP A 143 -2.49 -0.43 -24.18
C TRP A 143 -1.39 -0.45 -25.23
N GLN A 144 -0.76 0.69 -25.55
CA GLN A 144 0.40 0.72 -26.45
C GLN A 144 1.62 -0.03 -25.88
N LEU A 145 1.71 -0.14 -24.56
CA LEU A 145 2.78 -0.89 -23.87
C LEU A 145 2.54 -2.41 -23.86
N ILE A 146 1.30 -2.85 -24.12
CA ILE A 146 0.86 -4.25 -23.99
C ILE A 146 0.99 -5.04 -25.31
N ASN A 147 1.37 -4.37 -26.41
CA ASN A 147 1.49 -4.98 -27.74
C ASN A 147 2.48 -6.17 -27.83
N GLN A 148 3.37 -6.34 -26.83
CA GLN A 148 4.26 -7.49 -26.75
C GLN A 148 4.31 -8.06 -25.33
N ALA A 149 4.11 -9.38 -25.19
CA ALA A 149 4.08 -10.07 -23.90
C ALA A 149 5.34 -9.82 -23.04
N ALA A 150 6.52 -9.75 -23.68
CA ALA A 150 7.78 -9.45 -23.00
C ALA A 150 7.79 -8.04 -22.39
N THR A 151 7.32 -7.04 -23.13
CA THR A 151 7.21 -5.64 -22.68
C THR A 151 6.21 -5.52 -21.53
N PHE A 152 5.07 -6.20 -21.60
CA PHE A 152 4.09 -6.24 -20.52
C PHE A 152 4.69 -6.78 -19.21
N ILE A 153 5.39 -7.91 -19.27
CA ILE A 153 6.04 -8.51 -18.09
C ILE A 153 7.13 -7.58 -17.54
N ALA A 154 7.93 -6.95 -18.41
CA ALA A 154 8.96 -6.01 -17.99
C ALA A 154 8.37 -4.78 -17.25
N VAL A 155 7.26 -4.22 -17.75
CA VAL A 155 6.55 -3.11 -17.10
C VAL A 155 6.01 -3.53 -15.74
N LEU A 156 5.34 -4.68 -15.64
CA LEU A 156 4.81 -5.18 -14.36
C LEU A 156 5.92 -5.37 -13.31
N ASN A 157 7.03 -5.96 -13.73
CA ASN A 157 8.17 -6.17 -12.85
C ASN A 157 8.88 -4.86 -12.48
N SER A 158 8.79 -3.82 -13.31
CA SER A 158 9.35 -2.50 -13.01
C SER A 158 8.65 -1.82 -11.83
N PHE A 159 7.33 -1.99 -11.67
CA PHE A 159 6.62 -1.43 -10.52
C PHE A 159 7.12 -2.02 -9.20
N ALA A 160 7.37 -3.34 -9.18
CA ALA A 160 7.90 -4.02 -8.00
C ALA A 160 9.24 -3.44 -7.53
N VAL A 161 10.10 -3.05 -8.47
CA VAL A 161 11.43 -2.46 -8.20
C VAL A 161 11.32 -1.18 -7.37
N PHE A 162 10.35 -0.32 -7.67
CA PHE A 162 10.20 0.97 -6.99
C PHE A 162 9.29 0.89 -5.76
N LEU A 163 8.21 0.09 -5.82
CA LEU A 163 7.24 -0.03 -4.73
C LEU A 163 7.78 -0.84 -3.56
N ALA A 164 8.59 -1.88 -3.79
CA ALA A 164 9.10 -2.72 -2.71
C ALA A 164 9.99 -1.96 -1.70
N PRO A 165 10.94 -1.12 -2.13
CA PRO A 165 11.63 -0.18 -1.26
C PRO A 165 10.72 0.71 -0.41
N ILE A 166 9.65 1.28 -0.99
CA ILE A 166 8.69 2.12 -0.26
C ILE A 166 7.99 1.30 0.81
N MET A 167 7.51 0.11 0.47
CA MET A 167 6.91 -0.81 1.43
C MET A 167 7.89 -1.17 2.55
N GLY A 168 9.17 -1.34 2.26
CA GLY A 168 10.21 -1.57 3.28
C GLY A 168 10.30 -0.42 4.29
N VAL A 169 10.26 0.83 3.81
CA VAL A 169 10.24 2.01 4.69
C VAL A 169 8.94 2.08 5.50
N MET A 170 7.78 1.87 4.87
CA MET A 170 6.47 1.91 5.55
C MET A 170 6.36 0.86 6.66
N VAL A 171 6.81 -0.38 6.38
CA VAL A 171 6.79 -1.47 7.36
C VAL A 171 7.75 -1.17 8.52
N CYS A 172 8.94 -0.64 8.22
CA CYS A 172 9.90 -0.24 9.26
C CYS A 172 9.32 0.87 10.15
N ASP A 173 8.73 1.91 9.55
CA ASP A 173 8.17 3.05 10.28
C ASP A 173 7.03 2.60 11.20
N TYR A 174 6.04 1.89 10.65
CA TYR A 174 4.83 1.54 11.39
C TYR A 174 5.06 0.42 12.42
N PHE A 175 5.67 -0.71 12.04
CA PHE A 175 5.77 -1.88 12.92
C PHE A 175 6.96 -1.82 13.88
N VAL A 176 8.10 -1.28 13.46
CA VAL A 176 9.34 -1.33 14.26
C VAL A 176 9.58 -0.04 15.02
N LEU A 177 9.61 1.10 14.33
CA LEU A 177 9.92 2.38 14.95
C LEU A 177 8.76 2.87 15.82
N ARG A 178 7.54 2.86 15.27
CA ARG A 178 6.33 3.35 15.96
C ARG A 178 5.58 2.27 16.73
N ARG A 179 5.93 0.99 16.57
CA ARG A 179 5.29 -0.15 17.26
C ARG A 179 3.75 -0.14 17.17
N GLN A 180 3.24 0.18 15.98
CA GLN A 180 1.81 0.29 15.68
C GLN A 180 1.07 1.41 16.45
N ARG A 181 1.79 2.41 16.95
CA ARG A 181 1.23 3.59 17.63
C ARG A 181 1.40 4.82 16.76
N VAL A 182 0.28 5.41 16.36
CA VAL A 182 0.24 6.55 15.45
C VAL A 182 -0.68 7.60 16.07
N LYS A 183 -0.15 8.81 16.21
CA LYS A 183 -0.92 9.98 16.64
C LYS A 183 -1.75 10.49 15.47
N LEU A 184 -3.07 10.31 15.51
CA LEU A 184 -4.00 10.62 14.43
C LEU A 184 -4.19 12.13 14.27
N SER A 185 -4.27 12.87 15.38
CA SER A 185 -4.44 14.34 15.36
C SER A 185 -3.37 15.05 14.53
N HIS A 186 -2.14 14.55 14.58
CA HIS A 186 -1.01 15.09 13.86
C HIS A 186 -1.02 14.73 12.37
N LEU A 187 -1.71 13.67 11.92
CA LEU A 187 -1.79 13.30 10.50
C LEU A 187 -2.54 14.34 9.67
N PHE A 188 -3.53 15.01 10.26
CA PHE A 188 -4.36 16.00 9.59
C PHE A 188 -3.94 17.46 9.87
N THR A 189 -2.79 17.66 10.54
CA THR A 189 -2.28 18.98 10.93
C THR A 189 -1.00 19.33 10.14
N PRO A 190 -1.01 20.38 9.29
CA PRO A 190 0.06 20.62 8.31
C PRO A 190 1.28 21.44 8.80
N LYS A 191 1.45 21.79 10.08
CA LYS A 191 2.65 22.56 10.54
C LYS A 191 3.13 22.23 11.95
N ALA A 192 2.22 21.95 12.87
CA ALA A 192 2.53 21.60 14.25
C ALA A 192 2.34 20.09 14.48
N SER A 193 2.95 19.29 13.60
CA SER A 193 2.74 17.84 13.53
C SER A 193 4.07 17.10 13.57
N ASP A 194 4.07 15.93 14.22
CA ASP A 194 5.22 15.02 14.27
C ASP A 194 5.61 14.48 12.89
N TYR A 195 4.71 14.61 11.91
CA TYR A 195 4.90 14.16 10.54
C TYR A 195 5.28 15.31 9.58
N TRP A 196 5.44 16.55 10.08
CA TRP A 196 5.80 17.69 9.23
C TRP A 196 7.27 17.67 8.80
N PHE A 197 8.18 17.11 9.61
CA PHE A 197 9.61 17.01 9.30
C PHE A 197 10.19 18.32 8.71
N TRP A 198 10.91 18.25 7.58
CA TRP A 198 11.45 19.41 6.89
C TRP A 198 10.47 19.85 5.79
N HIS A 199 9.64 20.85 6.09
CA HIS A 199 8.65 21.43 5.16
C HIS A 199 7.67 20.40 4.54
N GLY A 200 7.25 19.42 5.32
CA GLY A 200 6.37 18.33 4.89
C GLY A 200 7.10 17.10 4.34
N VAL A 201 8.44 17.11 4.29
CA VAL A 201 9.23 16.03 3.69
C VAL A 201 10.17 15.40 4.72
N ASN A 202 10.08 14.08 4.85
CA ASN A 202 11.08 13.30 5.57
C ASN A 202 12.29 13.02 4.66
N ILE A 203 13.31 13.87 4.76
CA ILE A 203 14.53 13.78 3.95
C ILE A 203 15.28 12.44 4.09
N ARG A 204 15.00 11.66 5.14
CA ARG A 204 15.65 10.37 5.40
C ARG A 204 15.08 9.25 4.56
N VAL A 205 13.80 9.36 4.17
CA VAL A 205 13.12 8.36 3.34
C VAL A 205 13.74 8.30 1.95
N ILE A 206 14.02 9.46 1.35
CA ILE A 206 14.53 9.58 -0.02
C ILE A 206 15.82 8.77 -0.26
N PRO A 207 16.92 8.96 0.50
CA PRO A 207 18.15 8.19 0.28
C PRO A 207 17.98 6.70 0.61
N CYS A 208 17.17 6.35 1.61
CA CYS A 208 16.90 4.94 1.94
C CYS A 208 16.13 4.24 0.81
N TRP A 209 15.14 4.93 0.24
CA TRP A 209 14.37 4.45 -0.90
C TRP A 209 15.23 4.30 -2.16
N ILE A 210 16.05 5.32 -2.48
CA ILE A 210 17.00 5.27 -3.60
C ILE A 210 17.97 4.12 -3.45
N ALA A 211 18.55 3.93 -2.26
CA ALA A 211 19.46 2.83 -1.99
C ALA A 211 18.79 1.45 -2.18
N GLY A 212 17.48 1.34 -1.98
CA GLY A 212 16.71 0.12 -2.21
C GLY A 212 16.57 -0.25 -3.69
N TRP A 213 16.20 0.69 -4.55
CA TRP A 213 15.99 0.39 -5.98
C TRP A 213 17.24 0.58 -6.85
N ALA A 214 18.22 1.40 -6.45
CA ALA A 214 19.41 1.66 -7.26
C ALA A 214 20.19 0.40 -7.67
N PRO A 215 20.37 -0.63 -6.82
CA PRO A 215 21.04 -1.86 -7.22
C PRO A 215 20.24 -2.67 -8.25
N THR A 216 18.91 -2.59 -8.22
CA THR A 216 18.02 -3.43 -9.02
C THR A 216 17.69 -2.82 -10.39
N ILE A 217 17.98 -1.53 -10.60
CA ILE A 217 17.70 -0.85 -11.88
C ILE A 217 18.52 -1.41 -13.04
N GLY A 218 19.77 -1.84 -12.80
CA GLY A 218 20.60 -2.47 -13.83
C GLY A 218 19.93 -3.73 -14.39
N GLY A 219 19.32 -4.52 -13.50
CA GLY A 219 18.53 -5.70 -13.83
C GLY A 219 17.30 -5.38 -14.67
N LEU A 220 16.59 -4.30 -14.30
CA LEU A 220 15.44 -3.82 -15.06
C LEU A 220 15.82 -3.41 -16.48
N ILE A 221 16.88 -2.61 -16.66
CA ILE A 221 17.32 -2.11 -17.97
C ILE A 221 17.70 -3.26 -18.90
N VAL A 222 18.51 -4.19 -18.40
CA VAL A 222 18.96 -5.36 -19.16
C VAL A 222 17.78 -6.25 -19.55
N SER A 223 16.84 -6.49 -18.62
CA SER A 223 15.65 -7.29 -18.88
C SER A 223 14.70 -6.62 -19.87
N ALA A 224 14.55 -5.29 -19.80
CA ALA A 224 13.69 -4.53 -20.71
C ALA A 224 14.27 -4.44 -22.13
N GLN A 225 15.60 -4.35 -22.27
CA GLN A 225 16.29 -4.30 -23.58
C GLN A 225 16.51 -5.67 -24.22
N GLY A 226 16.24 -6.78 -23.51
CA GLY A 226 16.48 -8.13 -24.01
C GLY A 226 17.96 -8.45 -24.27
N LYS A 227 18.89 -7.72 -23.65
CA LYS A 227 20.33 -7.84 -23.88
C LYS A 227 20.93 -9.09 -23.22
N LYS A 228 21.08 -10.17 -23.97
CA LYS A 228 21.57 -11.46 -23.46
C LYS A 228 23.04 -11.47 -22.98
N ASP A 229 23.82 -10.45 -23.31
CA ASP A 229 25.25 -10.37 -23.00
C ASP A 229 25.57 -9.80 -21.62
N ALA A 230 24.55 -9.47 -20.82
CA ALA A 230 24.77 -8.91 -19.49
C ALA A 230 25.20 -9.97 -18.47
N PRO A 231 25.93 -9.59 -17.41
CA PRO A 231 26.34 -10.51 -16.36
C PRO A 231 25.13 -11.19 -15.70
N ARG A 232 25.21 -12.51 -15.52
CA ARG A 232 24.15 -13.32 -14.90
C ARG A 232 23.66 -12.76 -13.55
N ALA A 233 24.58 -12.22 -12.74
CA ALA A 233 24.27 -11.62 -11.45
C ALA A 233 23.24 -10.47 -11.53
N VAL A 234 23.24 -9.70 -12.63
CA VAL A 234 22.31 -8.58 -12.85
C VAL A 234 20.89 -9.09 -13.07
N TYR A 235 20.72 -10.22 -13.76
CA TYR A 235 19.44 -10.88 -13.91
C TYR A 235 18.95 -11.53 -12.62
N GLU A 236 19.84 -12.21 -11.90
CA GLU A 236 19.48 -12.86 -10.64
C GLU A 236 19.05 -11.84 -9.58
N LEU A 237 19.74 -10.69 -9.51
CA LEU A 237 19.36 -9.57 -8.65
C LEU A 237 17.97 -9.02 -9.00
N TYR A 238 17.62 -8.96 -10.28
CA TYR A 238 16.29 -8.55 -10.73
C TYR A 238 15.20 -9.54 -10.28
N TYR A 239 15.49 -10.85 -10.33
CA TYR A 239 14.54 -11.88 -9.89
C TYR A 239 14.27 -11.90 -8.39
N ILE A 240 15.06 -11.18 -7.60
CA ILE A 240 14.86 -11.01 -6.15
C ILE A 240 14.68 -9.53 -5.78
N ALA A 241 14.46 -8.67 -6.77
CA ALA A 241 14.46 -7.21 -6.59
C ALA A 241 13.47 -6.75 -5.53
N PHE A 242 12.31 -7.40 -5.43
CA PHE A 242 11.32 -7.11 -4.41
C PHE A 242 11.91 -7.24 -2.99
N PHE A 243 12.48 -8.40 -2.67
CA PHE A 243 13.01 -8.69 -1.33
C PHE A 243 14.25 -7.86 -1.03
N VAL A 244 15.16 -7.72 -1.99
CA VAL A 244 16.39 -6.93 -1.83
C VAL A 244 16.05 -5.46 -1.63
N GLY A 245 15.20 -4.89 -2.47
CA GLY A 245 14.80 -3.48 -2.36
C GLY A 245 14.06 -3.18 -1.06
N PHE A 246 13.16 -4.09 -0.65
CA PHE A 246 12.46 -4.02 0.63
C PHE A 246 13.43 -4.03 1.81
N LEU A 247 14.33 -5.02 1.89
CA LEU A 247 15.24 -5.21 3.01
C LEU A 247 16.28 -4.08 3.11
N ILE A 248 16.86 -3.66 1.99
CA ILE A 248 17.83 -2.55 1.98
C ILE A 248 17.18 -1.29 2.53
N SER A 249 16.00 -0.91 2.02
CA SER A 249 15.31 0.31 2.45
C SER A 249 14.88 0.23 3.91
N PHE A 250 14.39 -0.94 4.34
CA PHE A 250 14.01 -1.21 5.73
C PHE A 250 15.20 -1.04 6.68
N ILE A 251 16.34 -1.69 6.40
CA ILE A 251 17.52 -1.68 7.27
C ILE A 251 18.14 -0.28 7.31
N LEU A 252 18.27 0.38 6.16
CA LEU A 252 18.84 1.72 6.09
C LEU A 252 17.94 2.74 6.79
N PHE A 253 16.62 2.65 6.63
CA PHE A 253 15.70 3.54 7.30
C PHE A 253 15.69 3.31 8.82
N TYR A 254 15.75 2.05 9.26
CA TYR A 254 15.92 1.71 10.67
C TYR A 254 17.21 2.30 11.23
N GLY A 255 18.34 2.09 10.55
CA GLY A 255 19.65 2.62 10.93
C GLY A 255 19.67 4.15 10.99
N ALA A 256 19.12 4.81 9.97
CA ALA A 256 19.03 6.27 9.92
C ALA A 256 18.23 6.86 11.09
N ASN A 257 17.10 6.25 11.45
CA ASN A 257 16.31 6.70 12.60
C ASN A 257 16.93 6.31 13.94
N ARG A 258 17.79 5.28 13.99
CA ARG A 258 18.54 4.94 15.20
C ARG A 258 19.70 5.89 15.46
N LEU A 259 20.39 6.34 14.40
CA LEU A 259 21.49 7.30 14.45
C LEU A 259 20.99 8.73 14.68
N PHE A 260 19.86 9.09 14.08
CA PHE A 260 19.22 10.39 14.23
C PHE A 260 17.80 10.18 14.77
N PRO A 261 17.57 10.06 16.09
CA PRO A 261 16.22 9.84 16.60
C PRO A 261 15.29 11.00 16.25
N VAL A 262 14.03 10.69 15.93
CA VAL A 262 12.94 11.68 15.84
C VAL A 262 12.20 11.64 17.17
N GLY A 263 11.98 12.81 17.78
CA GLY A 263 11.16 12.91 18.99
C GLY A 263 9.72 12.46 18.74
N LEU A 264 9.04 11.99 19.79
CA LEU A 264 7.60 11.66 19.76
C LEU A 264 7.23 10.47 18.84
N MET A 265 8.19 9.67 18.37
CA MET A 265 7.90 8.44 17.63
C MET A 265 7.19 7.41 18.52
N GLY A 266 6.03 6.92 18.05
CA GLY A 266 5.25 5.91 18.75
C GLY A 266 4.34 6.47 19.85
N GLU A 267 4.15 7.79 19.89
CA GLU A 267 3.08 8.41 20.67
C GLU A 267 1.72 8.18 20.02
N ILE A 268 0.69 8.19 20.86
CA ILE A 268 -0.71 8.06 20.47
C ILE A 268 -1.47 9.24 21.09
N ASP A 269 -2.61 9.61 20.51
CA ASP A 269 -3.45 10.66 21.09
C ASP A 269 -3.99 10.23 22.46
N GLU A 270 -4.06 11.17 23.39
CA GLU A 270 -4.65 10.91 24.72
C GLU A 270 -6.16 10.67 24.63
N THR A 271 -6.82 11.30 23.66
CA THR A 271 -8.25 11.19 23.41
C THR A 271 -8.49 10.77 21.97
N ASP A 272 -9.47 9.89 21.75
CA ASP A 272 -9.87 9.43 20.42
C ASP A 272 -10.76 10.47 19.73
N ILE A 273 -10.14 11.54 19.25
CA ILE A 273 -10.80 12.70 18.63
C ILE A 273 -11.68 12.29 17.44
N TYR A 274 -11.31 11.23 16.73
CA TYR A 274 -11.97 10.80 15.49
C TYR A 274 -12.87 9.59 15.68
N GLU A 275 -13.11 9.14 16.92
CA GLU A 275 -13.91 7.95 17.24
C GLU A 275 -13.48 6.72 16.42
N THR A 276 -12.17 6.57 16.26
CA THR A 276 -11.56 5.54 15.41
C THR A 276 -11.58 4.17 16.09
N PHE A 277 -11.52 4.13 17.42
CA PHE A 277 -11.38 2.90 18.18
C PHE A 277 -12.71 2.50 18.83
N THR A 278 -12.96 1.19 18.89
CA THR A 278 -13.96 0.67 19.82
C THR A 278 -13.52 0.94 21.27
N VAL A 279 -14.47 0.99 22.21
CA VAL A 279 -14.16 1.23 23.65
C VAL A 279 -13.12 0.24 24.19
N GLU A 280 -13.18 -1.02 23.76
CA GLU A 280 -12.20 -2.05 24.15
C GLU A 280 -10.81 -1.79 23.57
N GLU A 281 -10.72 -1.33 22.33
CA GLU A 281 -9.45 -1.00 21.66
C GLU A 281 -8.83 0.27 22.25
N ALA A 282 -9.64 1.30 22.48
CA ALA A 282 -9.24 2.54 23.14
C ALA A 282 -8.64 2.23 24.53
N ARG A 283 -9.31 1.38 25.33
CA ARG A 283 -8.79 0.91 26.63
C ARG A 283 -7.47 0.17 26.50
N LYS A 284 -7.32 -0.74 25.53
CA LYS A 284 -6.06 -1.47 25.30
C LYS A 284 -4.90 -0.55 24.90
N LEU A 285 -5.21 0.53 24.20
CA LEU A 285 -4.24 1.52 23.73
C LEU A 285 -3.99 2.65 24.73
N GLY A 286 -4.78 2.74 25.81
CA GLY A 286 -4.69 3.80 26.81
C GLY A 286 -5.25 5.14 26.34
N VAL A 287 -6.20 5.12 25.39
CA VAL A 287 -6.83 6.30 24.79
C VAL A 287 -8.23 6.49 25.38
N VAL A 288 -8.58 7.74 25.72
CA VAL A 288 -9.91 8.10 26.24
C VAL A 288 -10.91 8.22 25.07
N PRO A 289 -12.06 7.55 25.07
CA PRO A 289 -13.07 7.72 24.02
C PRO A 289 -13.70 9.12 24.06
N SER A 290 -13.89 9.75 22.89
CA SER A 290 -14.42 11.13 22.78
C SER A 290 -15.86 11.27 23.30
N GLY A 291 -16.72 10.25 23.13
CA GLY A 291 -18.13 10.27 23.58
C GLY A 291 -18.36 10.25 25.10
N THR A 292 -17.30 10.08 25.90
CA THR A 292 -17.37 9.93 27.37
C THR A 292 -17.04 11.22 28.14
N VAL A 293 -16.62 12.29 27.47
CA VAL A 293 -16.15 13.51 28.15
C VAL A 293 -17.31 14.31 28.78
N GLU A 294 -18.52 14.24 28.22
CA GLU A 294 -19.70 14.94 28.79
C GLU A 294 -20.54 14.07 29.75
N GLU A 295 -20.66 12.76 29.54
CA GLU A 295 -21.53 11.89 30.37
C GLU A 295 -20.82 11.22 31.56
N PHE A 296 -19.51 10.95 31.50
CA PHE A 296 -18.80 10.23 32.56
C PHE A 296 -17.90 11.09 33.44
N GLY A 297 -17.79 12.39 33.14
CA GLY A 297 -16.91 13.32 33.85
C GLY A 297 -17.24 13.55 35.33
N SER A 298 -18.45 13.23 35.80
CA SER A 298 -18.84 13.45 37.21
C SER A 298 -18.93 12.19 38.07
N GLU A 299 -19.07 11.01 37.47
CA GLU A 299 -19.35 9.76 38.20
C GLU A 299 -18.14 8.81 38.26
N TYR A 300 -17.25 8.82 37.25
CA TYR A 300 -16.01 8.02 37.26
C TYR A 300 -14.92 8.60 38.17
N LEU A 301 -14.89 9.91 38.40
CA LEU A 301 -13.94 10.53 39.32
C LEU A 301 -14.22 10.19 40.80
N LYS A 302 -15.40 9.66 41.14
CA LYS A 302 -15.76 9.29 42.52
C LYS A 302 -15.52 7.83 42.88
N THR A 303 -15.41 6.93 41.91
CA THR A 303 -15.47 5.48 42.17
C THR A 303 -14.11 4.77 42.22
N GLU A 304 -13.02 5.36 41.70
CA GLU A 304 -11.69 4.71 41.74
C GLU A 304 -10.56 5.55 42.36
N GLY A 305 -10.83 6.65 43.05
CA GLY A 305 -9.80 7.32 43.88
C GLY A 305 -8.51 7.68 43.13
N VAL A 306 -8.58 7.91 41.82
CA VAL A 306 -7.45 8.39 41.01
C VAL A 306 -7.44 9.92 41.02
N GLU A 307 -7.36 10.49 42.22
CA GLU A 307 -6.62 11.73 42.41
C GLU A 307 -5.18 11.33 42.74
N ILE A 308 -4.21 12.12 42.29
CA ILE A 308 -2.75 11.95 42.51
C ILE A 308 -2.03 11.11 41.41
N ALA A 309 -1.90 11.68 40.21
CA ALA A 309 -0.76 11.37 39.32
C ALA A 309 -0.46 12.50 38.34
N ALA A 310 -1.49 13.21 37.85
CA ALA A 310 -1.31 14.36 36.96
C ALA A 310 -0.80 15.62 37.71
N THR A 311 -1.22 15.81 38.97
CA THR A 311 -0.80 16.93 39.82
C THR A 311 0.64 16.77 40.32
N GLU A 312 1.04 15.56 40.73
CA GLU A 312 2.42 15.30 41.18
C GLU A 312 3.45 15.38 40.04
N ARG A 313 3.09 15.01 38.80
CA ARG A 313 4.01 15.09 37.66
C ARG A 313 4.21 16.53 37.18
N LYS A 314 3.18 17.39 37.27
CA LYS A 314 3.29 18.84 37.05
C LYS A 314 4.13 19.51 38.14
N ASP A 315 3.85 19.22 39.42
CA ASP A 315 4.59 19.80 40.54
C ASP A 315 6.06 19.33 40.60
N SER A 316 6.34 18.07 40.23
CA SER A 316 7.69 17.51 40.12
C SER A 316 8.50 18.18 39.01
N ASN A 317 7.90 18.36 37.82
CA ASN A 317 8.56 19.06 36.71
C ASN A 317 8.73 20.55 36.98
N GLU A 318 7.78 21.20 37.66
CA GLU A 318 7.87 22.64 37.98
C GLU A 318 8.90 22.91 39.10
N LYS A 319 9.00 22.04 40.11
CA LYS A 319 10.06 22.08 41.13
C LYS A 319 11.43 21.75 40.54
N GLY A 320 11.50 20.80 39.60
CA GLY A 320 12.71 20.45 38.86
C GLY A 320 13.25 21.61 38.02
N TRP A 321 12.36 22.31 37.30
CA TRP A 321 12.70 23.50 36.52
C TRP A 321 13.17 24.64 37.45
N LYS A 322 12.40 24.99 38.49
CA LYS A 322 12.79 26.08 39.41
C LYS A 322 14.13 25.82 40.12
N ARG A 323 14.45 24.55 40.44
CA ARG A 323 15.74 24.16 41.02
C ARG A 323 16.90 24.26 40.01
N TRP A 324 16.67 23.98 38.73
CA TRP A 324 17.66 24.16 37.66
C TRP A 324 17.96 25.65 37.41
N LEU A 325 16.95 26.53 37.42
CA LEU A 325 17.14 27.99 37.30
C LEU A 325 17.94 28.59 38.46
N ALA A 326 17.67 28.13 39.68
CA ALA A 326 18.38 28.62 40.88
C ALA A 326 19.87 28.21 40.90
N LEU A 327 20.23 27.08 40.29
CA LEU A 327 21.62 26.61 40.21
C LEU A 327 22.44 27.29 39.09
N ASN A 328 21.78 27.80 38.04
CA ASN A 328 22.44 28.51 36.95
C ASN A 328 22.55 30.03 37.17
N ASN A 329 21.72 30.63 38.03
CA ASN A 329 21.80 32.05 38.38
C ASN A 329 22.75 32.38 39.55
N SER A 330 23.45 31.39 40.14
CA SER A 330 24.45 31.61 41.19
C SER A 330 25.90 31.61 40.68
N LYS A 331 26.11 31.60 39.36
CA LYS A 331 27.42 31.62 38.70
C LYS A 331 27.61 32.78 37.71
N SER A 332 26.94 33.91 37.92
CA SER A 332 27.25 35.18 37.24
C SER A 332 27.68 36.25 38.23
#